data_AF-A0A8B6M141-F1
#
_entry.id   AF-A0A8B6M141-F1
#
_cell.length_a   1.000
_cell.length_b   1.000
_cell.length_c   1.000
_cell.angle_alpha   90.00
_cell.angle_beta   90.00
_cell.angle_gamma   90.00
#
_symmetry.space_group_name_H-M   'P 1'
#
loop_
_entity.id
_entity.type
_entity.pdbx_description
1 polymer ?
#
loop_
_entity_poly.entity_id
_entity_poly.type
_entity_poly.pdbx_seq_one_letter_code
_entity_poly.pdbx_strand_id
1 'polypeptide(L)'
;MDKEVDPQVLAVINEKRLSGPRLAPVEIVAKMGVFDARDKPYEYAWLATGDNVIATIWAEYVSVGSGGRWFYLESLDTQRRAGGGARTPNQIQRVKDRLALLKRSFDAGQGFRAVLQTNRVAIVELESNKSAKVSTRVRDEDEWHVATWEPERQLAILVRGPRGWVPTEADMQAAAARAGIRQEAEPDLAAAPQASREEVEAAAIAYVTRHFTGYGYKAENVVGQQLGYDIGVSNAKGATLLKVAVKGTSAGVPGFQLTSDERACSAREPLWRLLVVTDALGPAAQHTIYKPSEMDQAPGYDPLG
;
A
#
# COMPACT_ATOMS: atom_id res chain seq x y z
N MET A 1 -25.88 6.90 9.40
CA MET A 1 -24.47 6.86 9.82
C MET A 1 -24.27 6.28 11.20
N ASP A 2 -25.13 6.57 12.19
CA ASP A 2 -25.12 5.87 13.49
C ASP A 2 -25.24 4.33 13.38
N LYS A 3 -25.68 3.83 12.22
CA LYS A 3 -25.73 2.40 11.88
C LYS A 3 -24.38 1.81 11.40
N GLU A 4 -23.38 2.63 11.08
CA GLU A 4 -22.05 2.21 10.61
C GLU A 4 -21.00 2.18 11.74
N VAL A 5 -21.28 2.88 12.84
CA VAL A 5 -20.46 2.89 14.05
C VAL A 5 -20.90 1.74 14.94
N ASP A 6 -19.95 1.02 15.52
CA ASP A 6 -20.25 -0.01 16.51
C ASP A 6 -21.06 0.59 17.68
N PRO A 7 -22.16 -0.04 18.13
CA PRO A 7 -23.01 0.50 19.20
C PRO A 7 -22.26 0.82 20.50
N GLN A 8 -21.22 0.05 20.85
CA GLN A 8 -20.41 0.30 22.05
C GLN A 8 -19.57 1.57 21.87
N VAL A 9 -18.99 1.75 20.68
CA VAL A 9 -18.23 2.96 20.33
C VAL A 9 -19.13 4.19 20.34
N LEU A 10 -20.32 4.06 19.74
CA LEU A 10 -21.30 5.13 19.67
C LEU A 10 -21.82 5.52 21.06
N ALA A 11 -22.02 4.55 21.96
CA ALA A 11 -22.44 4.81 23.34
C ALA A 11 -21.43 5.70 24.08
N VAL A 12 -20.14 5.37 24.03
CA VAL A 12 -19.06 6.17 24.64
C VAL A 12 -18.98 7.56 24.02
N ILE A 13 -19.10 7.69 22.70
CA ILE A 13 -19.09 9.01 22.03
C ILE A 13 -20.27 9.85 22.50
N ASN A 14 -21.46 9.26 22.61
CA ASN A 14 -22.66 9.95 23.09
C ASN A 14 -22.53 10.37 24.56
N GLU A 15 -22.02 9.51 25.42
CA GLU A 15 -21.77 9.83 26.83
C GLU A 15 -20.83 11.03 26.95
N LYS A 16 -19.69 11.02 26.24
CA LYS A 16 -18.71 12.13 26.24
C LYS A 16 -19.29 13.41 25.67
N ARG A 17 -20.09 13.31 24.60
CA ARG A 17 -20.75 14.46 23.97
C ARG A 17 -21.78 15.12 24.90
N LEU A 18 -22.50 14.32 25.70
CA LEU A 18 -23.55 14.78 26.59
C LEU A 18 -23.02 15.29 27.94
N SER A 19 -21.94 14.71 28.44
CA SER A 19 -21.30 15.10 29.72
C SER A 19 -20.27 16.23 29.57
N GLY A 20 -19.69 16.41 28.38
CA GLY A 20 -18.67 17.41 28.11
C GLY A 20 -19.21 18.80 27.72
N PRO A 21 -18.33 19.83 27.71
CA PRO A 21 -18.69 21.14 27.21
C PRO A 21 -19.02 21.09 25.71
N ARG A 22 -20.05 21.83 25.28
CA ARG A 22 -20.38 21.98 23.86
C ARG A 22 -19.31 22.83 23.17
N LEU A 23 -18.34 22.16 22.57
CA LEU A 23 -17.26 22.78 21.80
C LEU A 23 -17.39 22.42 20.32
N ALA A 24 -16.99 23.34 19.44
CA ALA A 24 -16.85 23.03 18.03
C ALA A 24 -15.69 22.03 17.81
N PRO A 25 -15.72 21.19 16.75
CA PRO A 25 -14.69 20.18 16.51
C PRO A 25 -13.24 20.71 16.48
N VAL A 26 -13.05 21.94 15.99
CA VAL A 26 -11.74 22.60 15.95
C VAL A 26 -11.28 23.08 17.34
N GLU A 27 -12.22 23.50 18.20
CA GLU A 27 -11.92 23.97 19.54
C GLU A 27 -11.49 22.83 20.47
N ILE A 28 -12.00 21.62 20.23
CA ILE A 28 -11.56 20.42 20.94
C ILE A 28 -10.08 20.18 20.69
N VAL A 29 -9.65 20.21 19.42
CA VAL A 29 -8.25 20.00 19.04
C VAL A 29 -7.36 21.14 19.55
N ALA A 30 -7.83 22.39 19.46
CA ALA A 30 -7.11 23.54 20.00
C ALA A 30 -6.87 23.44 21.52
N LYS A 31 -7.89 23.02 22.29
CA LYS A 31 -7.76 22.80 23.74
C LYS A 31 -6.84 21.64 24.12
N MET A 32 -6.51 20.76 23.17
CA MET A 32 -5.53 19.71 23.38
C MET A 32 -4.08 20.17 23.14
N GLY A 33 -3.87 21.45 22.81
CA GLY A 33 -2.53 22.06 22.66
C GLY A 33 -2.07 22.22 21.21
N VAL A 34 -2.99 22.24 20.24
CA VAL A 34 -2.71 22.48 18.82
C VAL A 34 -3.11 23.91 18.46
N PHE A 35 -2.17 24.83 18.49
CA PHE A 35 -2.48 26.26 18.32
C PHE A 35 -2.91 26.64 16.90
N ASP A 36 -2.41 25.93 15.89
CA ASP A 36 -2.73 26.13 14.46
C ASP A 36 -3.91 25.27 13.97
N ALA A 37 -4.68 24.66 14.90
CA ALA A 37 -5.81 23.79 14.55
C ALA A 37 -6.86 24.50 13.68
N ARG A 38 -7.01 25.82 13.85
CA ARG A 38 -7.93 26.65 13.07
C ARG A 38 -7.47 26.90 11.64
N ASP A 39 -6.15 26.97 11.42
CA ASP A 39 -5.56 27.19 10.11
C ASP A 39 -5.52 25.89 9.29
N LYS A 40 -5.55 24.75 9.99
CA LYS A 40 -5.46 23.40 9.43
C LYS A 40 -6.67 22.51 9.83
N PRO A 41 -7.91 22.91 9.51
CA PRO A 41 -9.11 22.24 10.01
C PRO A 41 -9.36 20.85 9.40
N TYR A 42 -8.67 20.52 8.30
CA TYR A 42 -8.82 19.28 7.54
C TYR A 42 -7.72 18.24 7.81
N GLU A 43 -6.82 18.53 8.74
CA GLU A 43 -5.77 17.60 9.15
C GLU A 43 -6.36 16.44 9.97
N TYR A 44 -5.65 15.31 9.92
CA TYR A 44 -6.04 14.10 10.63
C TYR A 44 -5.15 13.80 11.83
N ALA A 45 -3.99 14.43 11.92
CA ALA A 45 -3.12 14.35 13.08
C ALA A 45 -2.34 15.66 13.24
N TRP A 46 -1.90 15.92 14.47
CA TRP A 46 -1.20 17.14 14.85
C TRP A 46 -0.10 16.83 15.85
N LEU A 47 0.94 17.64 15.82
CA LEU A 47 1.88 17.74 16.93
C LEU A 47 1.41 18.86 17.87
N ALA A 48 1.03 18.50 19.09
CA ALA A 48 0.67 19.46 20.12
C ALA A 48 1.90 19.85 20.97
N THR A 49 1.68 20.83 21.84
CA THR A 49 2.66 21.21 22.87
C THR A 49 3.19 20.01 23.65
N GLY A 50 4.49 20.08 23.98
CA GLY A 50 5.20 19.00 24.66
C GLY A 50 5.38 17.75 23.81
N ASP A 51 5.48 17.90 22.47
CA ASP A 51 5.72 16.83 21.50
C ASP A 51 4.64 15.72 21.48
N ASN A 52 3.47 16.01 22.02
CA ASN A 52 2.38 15.05 22.08
C ASN A 52 1.71 14.92 20.71
N VAL A 53 1.67 13.71 20.17
CA VAL A 53 0.88 13.41 18.97
C VAL A 53 -0.60 13.39 19.34
N ILE A 54 -1.41 14.05 18.52
CA ILE A 54 -2.87 13.92 18.54
C ILE A 54 -3.31 13.36 17.19
N ALA A 55 -4.13 12.31 17.21
CA ALA A 55 -4.67 11.73 15.99
C ALA A 55 -6.20 11.65 16.04
N THR A 56 -6.82 11.92 14.91
CA THR A 56 -8.24 11.64 14.72
C THR A 56 -8.44 10.14 14.56
N ILE A 57 -9.44 9.58 15.24
CA ILE A 57 -9.89 8.21 15.07
C ILE A 57 -11.32 8.26 14.56
N TRP A 58 -11.53 7.80 13.32
CA TRP A 58 -12.87 7.75 12.73
C TRP A 58 -13.63 6.58 13.33
N ALA A 59 -14.72 6.88 14.03
CA ALA A 59 -15.49 5.91 14.79
C ALA A 59 -16.10 4.83 13.88
N GLU A 60 -16.38 5.17 12.62
CA GLU A 60 -16.86 4.26 11.58
C GLU A 60 -15.84 3.15 11.25
N TYR A 61 -14.55 3.35 11.54
CA TYR A 61 -13.49 2.36 11.34
C TYR A 61 -12.96 1.74 12.65
N VAL A 62 -13.49 2.15 13.80
CA VAL A 62 -13.16 1.49 15.09
C VAL A 62 -13.90 0.17 15.18
N SER A 63 -13.16 -0.91 15.39
CA SER A 63 -13.69 -2.26 15.60
C SER A 63 -13.53 -2.67 17.06
N VAL A 64 -14.47 -3.46 17.57
CA VAL A 64 -14.45 -3.98 18.94
C VAL A 64 -14.10 -5.47 18.88
N GLY A 65 -12.88 -5.82 19.30
CA GLY A 65 -12.39 -7.18 19.34
C GLY A 65 -12.74 -7.90 20.65
N SER A 66 -12.13 -9.08 20.83
CA SER A 66 -12.32 -9.90 22.03
C SER A 66 -12.13 -9.14 23.34
N GLY A 67 -13.06 -9.34 24.27
CA GLY A 67 -13.07 -8.68 25.58
C GLY A 67 -13.47 -7.21 25.56
N GLY A 68 -14.08 -6.72 24.48
CA GLY A 68 -14.55 -5.33 24.37
C GLY A 68 -13.44 -4.32 24.07
N ARG A 69 -12.25 -4.79 23.65
CA ARG A 69 -11.11 -3.92 23.33
C ARG A 69 -11.22 -3.34 21.94
N TRP A 70 -10.89 -2.06 21.81
CA TRP A 70 -11.05 -1.35 20.56
C TRP A 70 -9.74 -1.32 19.79
N PHE A 71 -9.85 -1.48 18.48
CA PHE A 71 -8.74 -1.31 17.57
C PHE A 71 -9.19 -0.59 16.30
N TYR A 72 -8.21 -0.05 15.59
CA TYR A 72 -8.40 0.66 14.33
C TYR A 72 -7.29 0.22 13.36
N LEU A 73 -7.71 -0.12 12.14
CA LEU A 73 -6.80 -0.51 11.06
C LEU A 73 -6.41 0.73 10.26
N GLU A 74 -5.14 1.12 10.33
CA GLU A 74 -4.60 2.26 9.59
C GLU A 74 -3.87 1.79 8.34
N SER A 75 -4.30 2.26 7.18
CA SER A 75 -3.65 1.93 5.92
C SER A 75 -2.35 2.72 5.75
N LEU A 76 -1.26 2.02 5.41
CA LEU A 76 0.01 2.64 5.06
C LEU A 76 0.11 3.03 3.58
N ASP A 77 -0.85 2.60 2.75
CA ASP A 77 -0.96 3.04 1.36
C ASP A 77 -1.30 4.53 1.36
N THR A 78 -0.38 5.36 0.87
CA THR A 78 -0.57 6.81 0.76
C THR A 78 -1.28 7.25 -0.53
N GLN A 79 -1.34 6.38 -1.53
CA GLN A 79 -1.85 6.68 -2.87
C GLN A 79 -3.34 6.37 -3.02
N ARG A 80 -3.88 5.39 -2.29
CA ARG A 80 -5.27 4.93 -2.45
C ARG A 80 -6.11 5.07 -1.19
N ARG A 81 -7.36 5.52 -1.35
CA ARG A 81 -8.33 5.64 -0.24
C ARG A 81 -8.82 4.27 0.23
N ALA A 82 -9.29 4.21 1.47
CA ALA A 82 -10.11 3.10 1.95
C ALA A 82 -11.40 3.01 1.10
N GLY A 83 -11.73 1.83 0.59
CA GLY A 83 -12.80 1.62 -0.39
C GLY A 83 -12.40 1.85 -1.86
N GLY A 84 -11.15 2.29 -2.11
CA GLY A 84 -10.57 2.40 -3.45
C GLY A 84 -10.54 3.80 -4.07
N GLY A 85 -9.85 3.91 -5.20
CA GLY A 85 -9.62 5.15 -5.93
C GLY A 85 -8.42 5.97 -5.42
N ALA A 86 -7.85 6.77 -6.33
CA ALA A 86 -6.66 7.55 -6.07
C ALA A 86 -6.92 8.73 -5.12
N ARG A 87 -5.94 9.04 -4.28
CA ARG A 87 -5.90 10.27 -3.48
C ARG A 87 -5.42 11.45 -4.32
N THR A 88 -5.99 12.62 -4.05
CA THR A 88 -5.50 13.91 -4.55
C THR A 88 -4.16 14.27 -3.87
N PRO A 89 -3.34 15.16 -4.44
CA PRO A 89 -2.07 15.57 -3.84
C PRO A 89 -2.19 16.05 -2.38
N ASN A 90 -3.23 16.83 -2.06
CA ASN A 90 -3.47 17.31 -0.69
C ASN A 90 -3.90 16.18 0.26
N GLN A 91 -4.57 15.14 -0.23
CA GLN A 91 -4.90 13.96 0.58
C GLN A 91 -3.63 13.11 0.81
N ILE A 92 -2.78 12.94 -0.20
CA ILE A 92 -1.50 12.24 -0.08
C ILE A 92 -0.64 12.91 0.99
N GLN A 93 -0.52 14.24 0.97
CA GLN A 93 0.29 14.97 1.97
C GLN A 93 -0.26 14.77 3.40
N ARG A 94 -1.57 14.95 3.59
CA ARG A 94 -2.20 14.75 4.91
C ARG A 94 -2.02 13.34 5.47
N VAL A 95 -2.12 12.32 4.62
CA VAL A 95 -1.89 10.93 5.03
C VAL A 95 -0.41 10.71 5.37
N LYS A 96 0.52 11.25 4.57
CA LYS A 96 1.96 11.18 4.89
C LYS A 96 2.26 11.83 6.25
N ASP A 97 1.72 13.01 6.51
CA ASP A 97 1.94 13.74 7.76
C ASP A 97 1.37 12.96 8.96
N ARG A 98 0.16 12.40 8.81
CA ARG A 98 -0.44 11.51 9.81
C ARG A 98 0.42 10.29 10.09
N LEU A 99 0.84 9.56 9.04
CA LEU A 99 1.63 8.35 9.19
C LEU A 99 3.00 8.66 9.81
N ALA A 100 3.63 9.79 9.47
CA ALA A 100 4.88 10.22 10.09
C ALA A 100 4.72 10.44 11.59
N LEU A 101 3.63 11.07 12.04
CA LEU A 101 3.34 11.29 13.46
C LEU A 101 3.02 9.98 14.20
N LEU A 102 2.21 9.09 13.60
CA LEU A 102 1.91 7.78 14.18
C LEU A 102 3.18 6.91 14.29
N LYS A 103 4.01 6.91 13.25
CA LYS A 103 5.29 6.19 13.24
C LYS A 103 6.25 6.74 14.29
N ARG A 104 6.29 8.07 14.47
CA ARG A 104 7.07 8.70 15.54
C ARG A 104 6.63 8.20 16.92
N SER A 105 5.33 8.14 17.19
CA SER A 105 4.81 7.58 18.44
C SER A 105 5.18 6.11 18.62
N PHE A 106 5.06 5.30 17.56
CA PHE A 106 5.45 3.89 17.56
C PHE A 106 6.94 3.70 17.87
N ASP A 107 7.82 4.41 17.18
CA ASP A 107 9.28 4.31 17.33
C ASP A 107 9.76 4.77 18.70
N ALA A 108 9.07 5.75 19.29
CA ALA A 108 9.33 6.20 20.65
C ALA A 108 8.74 5.26 21.73
N GLY A 109 7.96 4.25 21.34
CA GLY A 109 7.20 3.42 22.28
C GLY A 109 6.23 4.25 23.13
N GLN A 110 5.62 5.28 22.55
CA GLN A 110 4.72 6.21 23.23
C GLN A 110 3.30 6.11 22.66
N GLY A 111 2.31 6.37 23.52
CA GLY A 111 0.94 6.55 23.08
C GLY A 111 0.74 7.89 22.38
N PHE A 112 -0.43 8.06 21.79
CA PHE A 112 -0.91 9.33 21.27
C PHE A 112 -2.29 9.63 21.86
N ARG A 113 -2.65 10.91 21.89
CA ARG A 113 -3.98 11.34 22.33
C ARG A 113 -4.95 11.29 21.16
N ALA A 114 -6.16 10.75 21.36
CA ALA A 114 -7.11 10.60 20.28
C ALA A 114 -8.27 11.62 20.37
N VAL A 115 -8.78 11.99 19.21
CA VAL A 115 -10.13 12.56 19.07
C VAL A 115 -11.00 11.59 18.28
N LEU A 116 -12.06 11.07 18.92
CA LEU A 116 -13.05 10.23 18.26
C LEU A 116 -13.96 11.12 17.42
N GLN A 117 -14.19 10.74 16.17
CA GLN A 117 -15.00 11.51 15.23
C GLN A 117 -16.05 10.64 14.57
N THR A 118 -17.28 11.16 14.47
CA THR A 118 -18.32 10.66 13.57
C THR A 118 -18.63 11.71 12.50
N ASN A 119 -18.99 11.26 11.31
CA ASN A 119 -19.26 12.12 10.17
C ASN A 119 -20.76 12.19 9.85
N ARG A 120 -21.18 13.24 9.12
CA ARG A 120 -22.57 13.35 8.60
C ARG A 120 -22.72 12.82 7.18
N VAL A 121 -21.59 12.55 6.53
CA VAL A 121 -21.47 11.97 5.19
C VAL A 121 -20.47 10.82 5.27
N ALA A 122 -20.55 9.88 4.33
CA ALA A 122 -19.59 8.79 4.26
C ALA A 122 -18.16 9.33 4.19
N ILE A 123 -17.19 8.58 4.75
CA ILE A 123 -15.78 9.00 4.82
C ILE A 123 -15.22 9.36 3.44
N VAL A 124 -15.55 8.57 2.41
CA VAL A 124 -15.13 8.84 1.02
C VAL A 124 -15.62 10.21 0.53
N GLU A 125 -16.83 10.60 0.92
CA GLU A 125 -17.40 11.92 0.59
C GLU A 125 -16.71 13.01 1.41
N LEU A 126 -16.50 12.82 2.72
CA LEU A 126 -15.79 13.76 3.59
C LEU A 126 -14.38 14.08 3.07
N GLU A 127 -13.66 13.07 2.57
CA GLU A 127 -12.32 13.26 2.03
C GLU A 127 -12.32 14.08 0.74
N SER A 128 -13.37 13.99 -0.07
CA SER A 128 -13.51 14.64 -1.38
C SER A 128 -14.19 16.01 -1.36
N ASN A 129 -14.99 16.29 -0.33
CA ASN A 129 -15.85 17.47 -0.28
C ASN A 129 -15.43 18.42 0.85
N LYS A 130 -14.90 19.60 0.48
CA LYS A 130 -14.47 20.64 1.43
C LYS A 130 -15.61 21.21 2.28
N SER A 131 -16.87 21.08 1.84
CA SER A 131 -18.05 21.53 2.59
C SER A 131 -18.67 20.42 3.46
N ALA A 132 -18.15 19.19 3.41
CA ALA A 132 -18.63 18.11 4.23
C ALA A 132 -18.41 18.41 5.71
N LYS A 133 -19.45 18.24 6.52
CA LYS A 133 -19.44 18.59 7.94
C LYS A 133 -19.23 17.35 8.80
N VAL A 134 -18.27 17.46 9.71
CA VAL A 134 -18.12 16.54 10.85
C VAL A 134 -19.42 16.57 11.68
N SER A 135 -19.88 15.40 12.12
CA SER A 135 -21.09 15.30 12.95
C SER A 135 -20.77 15.60 14.41
N THR A 136 -19.87 14.80 14.99
CA THR A 136 -19.42 14.90 16.36
C THR A 136 -17.93 14.65 16.42
N ARG A 137 -17.24 15.41 17.27
CA ARG A 137 -15.87 15.10 17.68
C ARG A 137 -15.84 15.15 19.20
N VAL A 138 -15.21 14.18 19.85
CA VAL A 138 -14.99 14.15 21.30
C VAL A 138 -13.55 13.76 21.59
N ARG A 139 -12.99 14.28 22.67
CA ARG A 139 -11.68 13.84 23.15
C ARG A 139 -11.81 12.42 23.71
N ASP A 140 -10.87 11.56 23.35
CA ASP A 140 -10.69 10.31 24.07
C ASP A 140 -9.68 10.49 25.20
N GLU A 141 -10.00 9.93 26.37
CA GLU A 141 -9.14 10.04 27.56
C GLU A 141 -8.32 8.76 27.77
N ASP A 142 -8.75 7.65 27.19
CA ASP A 142 -7.97 6.43 27.18
C ASP A 142 -6.79 6.57 26.21
N GLU A 143 -5.65 6.00 26.60
CA GLU A 143 -4.46 5.97 25.76
C GLU A 143 -4.77 5.22 24.45
N TRP A 144 -4.33 5.79 23.35
CA TRP A 144 -4.19 5.07 22.10
C TRP A 144 -2.72 4.87 21.79
N HIS A 145 -2.37 3.74 21.18
CA HIS A 145 -1.00 3.47 20.74
C HIS A 145 -1.00 2.64 19.47
N VAL A 146 0.09 2.72 18.72
CA VAL A 146 0.34 1.81 17.60
C VAL A 146 0.87 0.50 18.19
N ALA A 147 0.11 -0.57 18.06
CA ALA A 147 0.49 -1.89 18.57
C ALA A 147 1.43 -2.61 17.60
N THR A 148 1.17 -2.51 16.30
CA THR A 148 2.05 -3.05 15.24
C THR A 148 2.15 -2.09 14.07
N TRP A 149 3.28 -2.18 13.37
CA TRP A 149 3.57 -1.47 12.13
C TRP A 149 4.08 -2.49 11.11
N GLU A 150 3.28 -2.77 10.07
CA GLU A 150 3.48 -3.87 9.13
C GLU A 150 3.56 -3.33 7.70
N PRO A 151 4.73 -2.81 7.26
CA PRO A 151 4.92 -2.26 5.92
C PRO A 151 4.57 -3.25 4.80
N GLU A 152 4.86 -4.53 5.01
CA GLU A 152 4.65 -5.60 4.05
C GLU A 152 3.15 -5.82 3.79
N ARG A 153 2.32 -5.66 4.82
CA ARG A 153 0.84 -5.72 4.72
C ARG A 153 0.22 -4.35 4.44
N GLN A 154 1.04 -3.31 4.26
CA GLN A 154 0.60 -1.91 4.14
C GLN A 154 -0.38 -1.50 5.25
N LEU A 155 -0.13 -1.94 6.48
CA LEU A 155 -1.05 -1.81 7.59
C LEU A 155 -0.33 -1.43 8.90
N ALA A 156 -0.99 -0.62 9.72
CA ALA A 156 -0.65 -0.45 11.13
C ALA A 156 -1.90 -0.70 11.99
N ILE A 157 -1.70 -1.29 13.16
CA ILE A 157 -2.79 -1.59 14.10
C ILE A 157 -2.72 -0.60 15.26
N LEU A 158 -3.78 0.18 15.44
CA LEU A 158 -3.92 1.14 16.52
C LEU A 158 -4.84 0.54 17.57
N VAL A 159 -4.45 0.58 18.83
CA VAL A 159 -5.18 -0.02 19.95
C VAL A 159 -5.49 1.03 21.00
N ARG A 160 -6.69 0.94 21.57
CA ARG A 160 -7.14 1.75 22.70
C ARG A 160 -6.97 0.98 24.02
N GLY A 161 -6.43 1.65 25.03
CA GLY A 161 -6.29 1.12 26.38
C GLY A 161 -4.93 0.45 26.64
N PRO A 162 -4.86 -0.54 27.54
CA PRO A 162 -3.60 -1.14 27.97
C PRO A 162 -2.79 -1.75 26.83
N ARG A 163 -1.47 -1.65 26.97
CA ARG A 163 -0.51 -2.20 26.00
C ARG A 163 -0.36 -3.72 26.12
N GLY A 164 0.25 -4.32 25.10
CA GLY A 164 0.53 -5.76 25.06
C GLY A 164 -0.63 -6.60 24.51
N TRP A 165 -1.65 -5.96 23.93
CA TRP A 165 -2.70 -6.63 23.20
C TRP A 165 -2.70 -6.27 21.73
N VAL A 166 -2.98 -7.26 20.89
CA VAL A 166 -3.27 -7.12 19.47
C VAL A 166 -4.56 -7.90 19.14
N PRO A 167 -5.39 -7.39 18.22
CA PRO A 167 -6.57 -8.11 17.72
C PRO A 167 -6.16 -9.44 17.06
N THR A 168 -7.10 -10.40 17.03
CA THR A 168 -6.87 -11.67 16.33
C THR A 168 -6.94 -11.47 14.81
N GLU A 169 -6.39 -12.41 14.03
CA GLU A 169 -6.51 -12.34 12.57
C GLU A 169 -7.98 -12.31 12.10
N ALA A 170 -8.87 -13.06 12.76
CA ALA A 170 -10.30 -13.01 12.49
C ALA A 170 -10.92 -11.62 12.75
N ASP A 171 -10.53 -10.96 13.85
CA ASP A 171 -10.95 -9.59 14.15
C ASP A 171 -10.46 -8.63 13.05
N MET A 172 -9.20 -8.77 12.61
CA MET A 172 -8.60 -7.93 11.58
C MET A 172 -9.27 -8.11 10.21
N GLN A 173 -9.54 -9.35 9.79
CA GLN A 173 -10.25 -9.65 8.54
C GLN A 173 -11.65 -9.04 8.52
N ALA A 174 -12.41 -9.18 9.62
CA ALA A 174 -13.73 -8.58 9.76
C ALA A 174 -13.68 -7.04 9.69
N ALA A 175 -12.68 -6.43 10.34
CA ALA A 175 -12.47 -4.99 10.32
C ALA A 175 -12.08 -4.48 8.92
N ALA A 176 -11.17 -5.17 8.22
CA ALA A 176 -10.73 -4.81 6.88
C ALA A 176 -11.89 -4.86 5.87
N ALA A 177 -12.69 -5.93 5.92
CA ALA A 177 -13.89 -6.09 5.09
C ALA A 177 -14.89 -4.93 5.28
N ARG A 178 -15.11 -4.50 6.53
CA ARG A 178 -16.01 -3.38 6.83
C ARG A 178 -15.46 -2.03 6.36
N ALA A 179 -14.15 -1.79 6.55
CA ALA A 179 -13.52 -0.53 6.20
C ALA A 179 -13.33 -0.35 4.68
N GLY A 180 -13.62 -1.37 3.87
CA GLY A 180 -13.25 -1.39 2.46
C GLY A 180 -11.73 -1.29 2.27
N ILE A 181 -10.96 -1.58 3.32
CA ILE A 181 -9.52 -1.76 3.23
C ILE A 181 -9.39 -3.10 2.53
N ARG A 182 -9.01 -3.06 1.26
CA ARG A 182 -8.58 -4.26 0.56
C ARG A 182 -7.29 -4.70 1.27
N GLN A 183 -7.43 -5.52 2.30
CA GLN A 183 -6.40 -6.53 2.52
C GLN A 183 -6.44 -7.31 1.20
N GLU A 184 -5.39 -7.17 0.40
CA GLU A 184 -4.97 -8.34 -0.35
C GLU A 184 -4.82 -9.39 0.75
N ALA A 185 -5.83 -10.26 0.83
CA ALA A 185 -5.84 -11.36 1.75
C ALA A 185 -4.45 -11.99 1.63
N GLU A 186 -3.86 -12.37 2.77
CA GLU A 186 -2.90 -13.48 2.67
C GLU A 186 -3.60 -14.52 1.80
N PRO A 187 -3.03 -14.89 0.64
CA PRO A 187 -3.68 -15.87 -0.18
C PRO A 187 -3.82 -17.08 0.71
N ASP A 188 -5.08 -17.44 0.94
CA ASP A 188 -5.45 -18.74 1.46
C ASP A 188 -4.56 -19.72 0.68
N LEU A 189 -3.69 -20.43 1.40
CA LEU A 189 -2.79 -21.44 0.84
C LEU A 189 -3.58 -22.59 0.16
N ALA A 190 -4.91 -22.50 0.14
CA ALA A 190 -5.79 -23.17 -0.78
C ALA A 190 -6.06 -22.33 -2.06
N ALA A 191 -5.12 -22.41 -3.01
CA ALA A 191 -5.35 -22.27 -4.45
C ALA A 191 -5.94 -20.93 -4.97
N ALA A 192 -5.16 -19.85 -4.91
CA ALA A 192 -5.18 -18.89 -6.03
C ALA A 192 -4.47 -19.55 -7.23
N PRO A 193 -4.93 -19.35 -8.48
CA PRO A 193 -4.18 -19.83 -9.64
C PRO A 193 -2.82 -19.13 -9.62
N GLN A 194 -1.76 -19.89 -9.33
CA GLN A 194 -0.40 -19.41 -9.51
C GLN A 194 -0.33 -18.90 -10.95
N ALA A 195 0.01 -17.63 -11.12
CA ALA A 195 0.26 -17.09 -12.44
C ALA A 195 1.27 -18.03 -13.11
N SER A 196 0.88 -18.62 -14.23
CA SER A 196 1.71 -19.63 -14.85
C SER A 196 3.02 -18.97 -15.29
N ARG A 197 4.10 -19.77 -15.38
CA ARG A 197 5.36 -19.28 -15.93
C ARG A 197 5.17 -18.64 -17.30
N GLU A 198 4.25 -19.18 -18.10
CA GLU A 198 3.87 -18.64 -19.41
C GLU A 198 3.23 -17.25 -19.31
N GLU A 199 2.34 -17.01 -18.34
CA GLU A 199 1.72 -15.69 -18.14
C GLU A 199 2.75 -14.64 -17.71
N VAL A 200 3.69 -15.00 -16.85
CA VAL A 200 4.78 -14.13 -16.40
C VAL A 200 5.74 -13.80 -17.55
N GLU A 201 6.11 -14.80 -18.35
CA GLU A 201 6.97 -14.62 -19.53
C GLU A 201 6.29 -13.76 -20.61
N ALA A 202 5.00 -13.99 -20.89
CA ALA A 202 4.22 -13.18 -21.82
C ALA A 202 4.13 -11.71 -21.39
N ALA A 203 3.92 -11.45 -20.09
CA ALA A 203 3.90 -10.10 -19.54
C ALA A 203 5.26 -9.40 -19.63
N ALA A 204 6.35 -10.13 -19.36
CA ALA A 204 7.71 -9.61 -19.52
C ALA A 204 8.02 -9.24 -20.97
N ILE A 205 7.66 -10.09 -21.94
CA ILE A 205 7.82 -9.81 -23.38
C ILE A 205 7.02 -8.56 -23.78
N ALA A 206 5.78 -8.43 -23.33
CA ALA A 206 4.94 -7.26 -23.61
C ALA A 206 5.54 -5.98 -23.01
N TYR A 207 6.08 -6.06 -21.79
CA TYR A 207 6.77 -4.95 -21.12
C TYR A 207 7.99 -4.48 -21.93
N VAL A 208 8.87 -5.41 -22.33
CA VAL A 208 10.11 -5.09 -23.06
C VAL A 208 9.81 -4.53 -24.45
N THR A 209 8.82 -5.10 -25.14
CA THR A 209 8.37 -4.60 -26.43
C THR A 209 7.89 -3.15 -26.30
N ARG A 210 7.05 -2.86 -25.31
CA ARG A 210 6.58 -1.48 -25.02
C ARG A 210 7.72 -0.53 -24.65
N HIS A 211 8.70 -1.00 -23.87
CA HIS A 211 9.87 -0.22 -23.52
C HIS A 211 10.61 0.25 -24.78
N PHE A 212 11.12 -0.66 -25.60
CA PHE A 212 11.93 -0.29 -26.78
C PHE A 212 11.13 0.50 -27.83
N THR A 213 9.87 0.14 -28.06
CA THR A 213 8.99 0.92 -28.95
C THR A 213 8.75 2.33 -28.45
N GLY A 214 8.59 2.53 -27.14
CA GLY A 214 8.48 3.84 -26.52
C GLY A 214 9.71 4.73 -26.71
N TYR A 215 10.90 4.13 -26.85
CA TYR A 215 12.14 4.83 -27.19
C TYR A 215 12.38 5.00 -28.71
N GLY A 216 11.41 4.63 -29.55
CA GLY A 216 11.47 4.81 -31.01
C GLY A 216 12.23 3.71 -31.76
N TYR A 217 12.52 2.58 -31.12
CA TYR A 217 13.10 1.40 -31.77
C TYR A 217 12.01 0.47 -32.30
N LYS A 218 12.32 -0.29 -33.35
CA LYS A 218 11.48 -1.40 -33.81
C LYS A 218 11.83 -2.64 -32.98
N ALA A 219 10.93 -3.07 -32.11
CA ALA A 219 11.05 -4.31 -31.33
C ALA A 219 10.08 -5.37 -31.88
N GLU A 220 10.61 -6.49 -32.36
CA GLU A 220 9.86 -7.58 -32.97
C GLU A 220 9.91 -8.83 -32.10
N ASN A 221 8.75 -9.38 -31.75
CA ASN A 221 8.62 -10.63 -31.01
C ASN A 221 8.83 -11.83 -31.95
N VAL A 222 9.83 -12.66 -31.64
CA VAL A 222 10.27 -13.82 -32.44
C VAL A 222 10.28 -15.13 -31.64
N VAL A 223 9.61 -15.19 -30.48
CA VAL A 223 9.58 -16.36 -29.57
C VAL A 223 9.23 -17.67 -30.32
N GLY A 224 8.28 -17.62 -31.25
CA GLY A 224 7.85 -18.79 -32.03
C GLY A 224 8.82 -19.26 -33.12
N GLN A 225 9.93 -18.55 -33.35
CA GLN A 225 10.90 -18.84 -34.42
C GLN A 225 12.12 -19.65 -33.94
N GLN A 226 12.23 -19.95 -32.64
CA GLN A 226 13.31 -20.77 -32.05
C GLN A 226 14.73 -20.25 -32.37
N LEU A 227 14.91 -18.93 -32.37
CA LEU A 227 16.19 -18.28 -32.71
C LEU A 227 17.18 -18.19 -31.53
N GLY A 228 16.77 -18.65 -30.34
CA GLY A 228 17.53 -18.52 -29.08
C GLY A 228 17.47 -17.12 -28.46
N TYR A 229 16.49 -16.31 -28.85
CA TYR A 229 16.12 -15.03 -28.24
C TYR A 229 14.66 -14.71 -28.57
N ASP A 230 14.05 -13.81 -27.82
CA ASP A 230 12.60 -13.55 -27.85
C ASP A 230 12.25 -12.27 -28.61
N ILE A 231 13.12 -11.26 -28.56
CA ILE A 231 12.88 -9.95 -29.20
C ILE A 231 14.08 -9.51 -30.03
N GLY A 232 13.85 -9.20 -31.31
CA GLY A 232 14.80 -8.48 -32.16
C GLY A 232 14.58 -6.97 -32.07
N VAL A 233 15.57 -6.20 -31.66
CA VAL A 233 15.51 -4.73 -31.60
C VAL A 233 16.34 -4.14 -32.73
N SER A 234 15.74 -3.25 -33.52
CA SER A 234 16.39 -2.55 -34.64
C SER A 234 16.10 -1.06 -34.63
N ASN A 235 17.00 -0.28 -35.24
CA ASN A 235 16.78 1.15 -35.44
C ASN A 235 15.83 1.44 -36.61
N ALA A 236 15.44 2.71 -36.78
CA ALA A 236 14.57 3.15 -37.87
C ALA A 236 15.12 2.86 -39.29
N LYS A 237 16.42 2.59 -39.42
CA LYS A 237 17.09 2.23 -40.69
C LYS A 237 17.17 0.72 -40.92
N GLY A 238 16.60 -0.09 -40.02
CA GLY A 238 16.58 -1.55 -40.11
C GLY A 238 17.85 -2.26 -39.60
N ALA A 239 18.81 -1.54 -39.02
CA ALA A 239 20.00 -2.16 -38.45
C ALA A 239 19.65 -2.81 -37.10
N THR A 240 19.91 -4.11 -36.94
CA THR A 240 19.74 -4.83 -35.67
C THR A 240 20.71 -4.28 -34.63
N LEU A 241 20.17 -3.93 -33.46
CA LEU A 241 20.93 -3.40 -32.33
C LEU A 241 21.05 -4.41 -31.20
N LEU A 242 19.99 -5.17 -30.92
CA LEU A 242 19.95 -6.17 -29.85
C LEU A 242 19.14 -7.39 -30.28
N LYS A 243 19.55 -8.55 -29.77
CA LYS A 243 18.79 -9.80 -29.78
C LYS A 243 18.55 -10.19 -28.32
N VAL A 244 17.33 -10.08 -27.85
CA VAL A 244 17.03 -10.05 -26.42
C VAL A 244 16.31 -11.34 -26.03
N ALA A 245 16.90 -12.13 -25.13
CA ALA A 245 16.17 -13.14 -24.39
C ALA A 245 15.52 -12.47 -23.17
N VAL A 246 14.22 -12.66 -22.99
CA VAL A 246 13.40 -11.99 -21.98
C VAL A 246 12.99 -13.01 -20.94
N LYS A 247 13.24 -12.69 -19.66
CA LYS A 247 12.79 -13.49 -18.54
C LYS A 247 12.01 -12.61 -17.57
N GLY A 248 10.89 -13.13 -17.08
CA GLY A 248 10.05 -12.43 -16.11
C GLY A 248 10.16 -13.11 -14.75
N THR A 249 10.16 -12.31 -13.68
CA THR A 249 9.93 -12.80 -12.32
C THR A 249 8.70 -12.14 -11.71
N SER A 250 8.02 -12.88 -10.84
CA SER A 250 6.88 -12.39 -10.03
C SER A 250 6.92 -13.06 -8.66
N ALA A 251 6.05 -12.64 -7.74
CA ALA A 251 5.93 -13.29 -6.42
C ALA A 251 5.65 -14.81 -6.52
N GLY A 252 4.96 -15.27 -7.58
CA GLY A 252 4.68 -16.69 -7.82
C GLY A 252 5.71 -17.42 -8.70
N VAL A 253 6.58 -16.69 -9.41
CA VAL A 253 7.64 -17.23 -10.28
C VAL A 253 8.92 -16.46 -9.99
N PRO A 254 9.61 -16.76 -8.88
CA PRO A 254 10.75 -15.95 -8.42
C PRO A 254 12.04 -16.22 -9.20
N GLY A 255 12.10 -17.31 -9.97
CA GLY A 255 13.28 -17.71 -10.70
C GLY A 255 12.99 -18.13 -12.13
N PHE A 256 14.05 -18.17 -12.94
CA PHE A 256 13.99 -18.52 -14.34
C PHE A 256 15.25 -19.29 -14.77
N GLN A 257 15.12 -19.98 -15.88
CA GLN A 257 16.20 -20.72 -16.52
C GLN A 257 16.30 -20.29 -17.98
N LEU A 258 17.49 -20.41 -18.54
CA LEU A 258 17.71 -20.29 -19.97
C LEU A 258 17.52 -21.64 -20.64
N THR A 259 16.89 -21.65 -21.80
CA THR A 259 16.84 -22.86 -22.64
C THR A 259 18.24 -23.18 -23.17
N SER A 260 18.44 -24.42 -23.64
CA SER A 260 19.68 -24.82 -24.31
C SER A 260 20.01 -23.92 -25.50
N ASP A 261 18.99 -23.50 -26.25
CA ASP A 261 19.13 -22.66 -27.43
C ASP A 261 19.47 -21.21 -27.07
N GLU A 262 18.87 -20.65 -26.01
CA GLU A 262 19.23 -19.34 -25.50
C GLU A 262 20.66 -19.31 -24.98
N ARG A 263 21.08 -20.34 -24.25
CA ARG A 263 22.45 -20.48 -23.74
C ARG A 263 23.46 -20.68 -24.87
N ALA A 264 23.13 -21.45 -25.90
CA ALA A 264 23.98 -21.58 -27.09
C ALA A 264 24.02 -20.27 -27.90
N CYS A 265 22.90 -19.55 -27.98
CA CYS A 265 22.82 -18.28 -28.69
C CYS A 265 23.61 -17.17 -27.99
N SER A 266 23.56 -17.10 -26.66
CA SER A 266 24.30 -16.11 -25.88
C SER A 266 25.83 -16.22 -26.05
N ALA A 267 26.34 -17.42 -26.32
CA ALA A 267 27.75 -17.65 -26.58
C ALA A 267 28.20 -17.26 -28.00
N ARG A 268 27.31 -17.37 -29.00
CA ARG A 268 27.66 -17.17 -30.43
C ARG A 268 27.29 -15.80 -30.99
N GLU A 269 26.30 -15.13 -30.41
CA GLU A 269 25.70 -13.91 -30.96
C GLU A 269 26.14 -12.65 -30.17
N PRO A 270 26.99 -11.78 -30.74
CA PRO A 270 27.52 -10.60 -30.02
C PRO A 270 26.45 -9.59 -29.58
N LEU A 271 25.33 -9.52 -30.30
CA LEU A 271 24.22 -8.62 -29.97
C LEU A 271 23.25 -9.23 -28.95
N TRP A 272 23.49 -10.45 -28.50
CA TRP A 272 22.62 -11.14 -27.58
C TRP A 272 22.67 -10.53 -26.18
N ARG A 273 21.52 -10.27 -25.57
CA ARG A 273 21.41 -9.79 -24.18
C ARG A 273 20.31 -10.54 -23.45
N LEU A 274 20.52 -10.78 -22.16
CA LEU A 274 19.47 -11.21 -21.25
C LEU A 274 18.81 -9.98 -20.65
N LEU A 275 17.49 -9.94 -20.65
CA LEU A 275 16.72 -8.87 -20.04
C LEU A 275 15.72 -9.47 -19.06
N VAL A 276 15.92 -9.15 -17.78
CA VAL A 276 15.08 -9.66 -16.69
C VAL A 276 14.13 -8.57 -16.24
N VAL A 277 12.83 -8.86 -16.33
CA VAL A 277 11.74 -7.99 -15.84
C VAL A 277 11.32 -8.48 -14.46
N THR A 278 11.64 -7.71 -13.42
CA THR A 278 11.21 -8.01 -12.05
C THR A 278 9.81 -7.47 -11.82
N ASP A 279 8.96 -8.25 -11.14
CA ASP A 279 7.54 -7.93 -10.93
C ASP A 279 6.78 -7.75 -12.25
N ALA A 280 6.96 -8.68 -13.20
CA ALA A 280 6.49 -8.55 -14.58
C ALA A 280 4.95 -8.38 -14.72
N LEU A 281 4.18 -8.87 -13.75
CA LEU A 281 2.72 -8.74 -13.70
C LEU A 281 2.25 -7.54 -12.86
N GLY A 282 3.14 -6.93 -12.09
CA GLY A 282 2.81 -5.89 -11.12
C GLY A 282 3.08 -4.48 -11.62
N PRO A 283 2.59 -3.47 -10.88
CA PRO A 283 2.75 -2.07 -11.24
C PRO A 283 4.19 -1.56 -11.01
N ALA A 284 5.04 -2.32 -10.32
CA ALA A 284 6.45 -2.00 -10.09
C ALA A 284 7.39 -2.68 -11.11
N ALA A 285 6.84 -3.18 -12.22
CA ALA A 285 7.60 -3.80 -13.30
C ALA A 285 8.78 -2.93 -13.75
N GLN A 286 9.98 -3.43 -13.50
CA GLN A 286 11.25 -2.80 -13.89
C GLN A 286 12.14 -3.86 -14.53
N HIS A 287 13.11 -3.42 -15.32
CA HIS A 287 13.98 -4.36 -16.01
C HIS A 287 15.46 -4.02 -15.86
N THR A 288 16.28 -5.06 -15.94
CA THR A 288 17.75 -4.94 -16.00
C THR A 288 18.27 -5.75 -17.20
N ILE A 289 19.27 -5.21 -17.88
CA ILE A 289 19.91 -5.82 -19.04
C ILE A 289 21.28 -6.38 -18.62
N TYR A 290 21.54 -7.63 -18.97
CA TYR A 290 22.78 -8.35 -18.68
C TYR A 290 23.44 -8.80 -20.00
N LYS A 291 24.76 -8.66 -20.08
CA LYS A 291 25.56 -9.34 -21.10
C LYS A 291 25.65 -10.84 -20.81
N PRO A 292 26.06 -11.68 -21.79
CA PRO A 292 26.33 -13.10 -21.55
C PRO A 292 27.27 -13.34 -20.36
N SER A 293 28.30 -12.51 -20.17
CA SER A 293 29.25 -12.62 -19.05
C SER A 293 28.69 -12.19 -17.69
N GLU A 294 27.51 -11.58 -17.66
CA GLU A 294 26.87 -10.99 -16.48
C GLU A 294 25.61 -11.76 -16.07
N MET A 295 25.25 -12.85 -16.78
CA MET A 295 24.00 -13.59 -16.56
C MET A 295 23.88 -14.17 -15.14
N ASP A 296 24.99 -14.63 -14.55
CA ASP A 296 25.01 -15.19 -13.19
C ASP A 296 24.69 -14.15 -12.10
N GLN A 297 24.70 -12.86 -12.45
CA GLN A 297 24.34 -11.77 -11.55
C GLN A 297 22.84 -11.46 -11.58
N ALA A 298 22.10 -12.07 -12.51
CA ALA A 298 20.68 -11.82 -12.66
C ALA A 298 19.87 -12.44 -11.51
N PRO A 299 19.08 -11.63 -10.77
CA PRO A 299 18.26 -12.15 -9.67
C PRO A 299 17.28 -13.23 -10.14
N GLY A 300 17.28 -14.37 -9.45
CA GLY A 300 16.42 -15.51 -9.78
C GLY A 300 16.96 -16.40 -10.91
N TYR A 301 18.17 -16.15 -11.43
CA TYR A 301 18.78 -17.04 -12.40
C TYR A 301 19.17 -18.37 -11.75
N ASP A 302 18.67 -19.47 -12.31
CA ASP A 302 19.06 -20.82 -11.94
C ASP A 302 19.91 -21.44 -13.07
N PRO A 303 21.23 -21.62 -12.86
CA PRO A 303 22.12 -22.19 -13.87
C PRO A 303 21.97 -23.71 -14.02
N LEU A 304 21.40 -24.40 -13.02
CA LEU A 304 21.39 -25.87 -12.87
C LEU A 304 20.02 -26.52 -13.04
N GLY A 305 19.03 -25.73 -13.48
CA GLY A 305 17.74 -26.20 -13.93
C GLY A 305 17.76 -27.36 -14.91
#